data_AF-A0A496PR40-F1
#
_entry.id   AF-A0A496PR40-F1
#
_cell.length_a   1.000
_cell.length_b   1.000
_cell.length_c   1.000
_cell.angle_alpha   90.00
_cell.angle_beta   90.00
_cell.angle_gamma   90.00
#
_symmetry.space_group_name_H-M   'P 1'
#
loop_
_entity.id
_entity.type
_entity.pdbx_description
1 polymer ?
#
loop_
_entity_poly.entity_id
_entity_poly.type
_entity_poly.pdbx_seq_one_letter_code
_entity_poly.pdbx_strand_id
1 'polypeptide(L)'
;MKTVRRTLALFLSVSLVCVSLGQAQAAIIDNNQVIYQIEQANDKAVLLQTINRIDVQKQLLSMGINGVDLENRINQMTQGEIAQLNQQIDGLPAGGGVLGIVVLIFIVFVITDVVGATDIFPFIHSIDK
;
A
#
# COMPACT_ATOMS: atom_id res chain seq x y z
N MET A 1 -70.05 5.90 -7.43
CA MET A 1 -68.85 5.04 -7.62
C MET A 1 -67.75 5.67 -8.48
N LYS A 2 -68.06 6.41 -9.55
CA LYS A 2 -67.05 7.04 -10.43
C LYS A 2 -66.20 8.12 -9.74
N THR A 3 -66.81 8.94 -8.88
CA THR A 3 -66.13 9.98 -8.08
C THR A 3 -65.17 9.40 -7.05
N VAL A 4 -65.54 8.30 -6.38
CA VAL A 4 -64.69 7.59 -5.41
C VAL A 4 -63.46 6.98 -6.08
N ARG A 5 -63.62 6.37 -7.28
CA ARG A 5 -62.46 5.90 -8.07
C ARG A 5 -61.53 7.05 -8.47
N ARG A 6 -62.07 8.23 -8.77
CA ARG A 6 -61.29 9.40 -9.21
C ARG A 6 -60.48 10.00 -8.06
N THR A 7 -61.05 10.10 -6.87
CA THR A 7 -60.34 10.58 -5.67
C THR A 7 -59.27 9.59 -5.22
N LEU A 8 -59.56 8.29 -5.29
CA LEU A 8 -58.62 7.23 -4.91
C LEU A 8 -57.43 7.14 -5.88
N ALA A 9 -57.69 7.32 -7.19
CA ALA A 9 -56.62 7.38 -8.21
C ALA A 9 -55.72 8.61 -8.05
N LEU A 10 -56.30 9.78 -7.74
CA LEU A 10 -55.52 10.99 -7.47
C LEU A 10 -54.63 10.82 -6.23
N PHE A 11 -55.17 10.24 -5.16
CA PHE A 11 -54.41 9.99 -3.94
C PHE A 11 -53.24 9.04 -4.17
N LEU A 12 -53.46 7.94 -4.92
CA LEU A 12 -52.41 6.99 -5.29
C LEU A 12 -51.32 7.64 -6.15
N SER A 13 -51.71 8.49 -7.11
CA SER A 13 -50.77 9.17 -8.00
C SER A 13 -49.89 10.17 -7.25
N VAL A 14 -50.46 10.91 -6.30
CA VAL A 14 -49.70 11.84 -5.44
C VAL A 14 -48.74 11.08 -4.52
N SER A 15 -49.19 9.97 -3.93
CA SER A 15 -48.34 9.12 -3.10
C SER A 15 -47.13 8.56 -3.87
N LEU A 16 -47.30 8.19 -5.14
CA LEU A 16 -46.20 7.68 -5.97
C LEU A 16 -45.13 8.74 -6.24
N VAL A 17 -45.56 9.98 -6.48
CA VAL A 17 -44.65 11.13 -6.70
C VAL A 17 -43.89 11.46 -5.42
N CYS A 18 -44.55 11.45 -4.26
CA CYS A 18 -43.88 11.70 -2.98
C CYS A 18 -42.79 10.66 -2.66
N VAL A 19 -42.97 9.39 -3.04
CA VAL A 19 -41.96 8.34 -2.85
C VAL A 19 -40.74 8.55 -3.78
N SER A 20 -40.95 9.05 -5.00
CA SER A 20 -39.84 9.34 -5.92
C SER A 20 -38.96 10.53 -5.51
N LEU A 21 -39.40 11.34 -4.54
CA LEU A 21 -38.60 12.42 -3.94
C LEU A 21 -37.79 11.94 -2.72
N GLY A 22 -37.86 10.65 -2.38
CA GLY A 22 -36.97 10.02 -1.42
C GLY A 22 -35.55 10.05 -1.98
N GLN A 23 -34.76 11.02 -1.52
CA GLN A 23 -33.33 11.13 -1.77
C GLN A 23 -32.71 9.75 -1.53
N ALA A 24 -32.25 9.09 -2.60
CA ALA A 24 -31.43 7.89 -2.47
C ALA A 24 -30.22 8.30 -1.65
N GLN A 25 -30.15 7.85 -0.39
CA GLN A 25 -28.96 7.97 0.43
C GLN A 25 -27.91 7.01 -0.13
N ALA A 26 -27.31 7.41 -1.26
CA ALA A 26 -26.02 6.90 -1.65
C ALA A 26 -25.02 7.48 -0.65
N ALA A 27 -24.84 6.78 0.47
CA ALA A 27 -23.66 6.97 1.28
C ALA A 27 -22.48 6.79 0.34
N ILE A 28 -21.75 7.88 0.09
CA ILE A 28 -20.46 7.82 -0.59
C ILE A 28 -19.60 6.98 0.33
N ILE A 29 -19.45 5.69 0.02
CA ILE A 29 -18.43 4.87 0.64
C ILE A 29 -17.13 5.43 0.08
N ASP A 30 -16.47 6.24 0.90
CA ASP A 30 -15.21 6.83 0.54
C ASP A 30 -14.22 5.67 0.30
N ASN A 31 -13.67 5.59 -0.92
CA ASN A 31 -12.74 4.54 -1.33
C ASN A 31 -11.54 4.47 -0.36
N ASN A 32 -11.26 5.58 0.32
CA ASN A 32 -10.26 5.70 1.36
C ASN A 32 -10.43 4.64 2.45
N GLN A 33 -11.65 4.37 2.93
CA GLN A 33 -11.87 3.39 4.02
C GLN A 33 -11.61 1.95 3.57
N VAL A 34 -11.90 1.66 2.31
CA VAL A 34 -11.66 0.34 1.70
C VAL A 34 -10.18 0.17 1.36
N ILE A 35 -9.53 1.22 0.83
CA ILE A 35 -8.08 1.22 0.56
C ILE A 35 -7.30 1.07 1.85
N TYR A 36 -7.60 1.82 2.92
CA TYR A 36 -6.89 1.67 4.19
C TYR A 36 -7.00 0.26 4.78
N GLN A 37 -8.14 -0.41 4.63
CA GLN A 37 -8.30 -1.79 5.08
C GLN A 37 -7.52 -2.80 4.20
N ILE A 38 -7.50 -2.58 2.88
CA ILE A 38 -6.76 -3.40 1.93
C ILE A 38 -5.25 -3.23 2.10
N GLU A 39 -4.78 -2.00 2.31
CA GLU A 39 -3.39 -1.64 2.53
C GLU A 39 -2.88 -2.25 3.85
N GLN A 40 -3.66 -2.14 4.94
CA GLN A 40 -3.36 -2.77 6.23
C GLN A 40 -3.30 -4.32 6.15
N ALA A 41 -4.15 -4.94 5.35
CA ALA A 41 -4.09 -6.39 5.13
C ALA A 41 -2.85 -6.80 4.32
N ASN A 42 -2.44 -5.96 3.36
CA ASN A 42 -1.22 -6.16 2.59
C ASN A 42 0.03 -6.00 3.46
N ASP A 43 0.04 -4.98 4.32
CA ASP A 43 1.13 -4.66 5.24
C ASP A 43 1.55 -5.87 6.10
N LYS A 44 0.58 -6.58 6.67
CA LYS A 44 0.85 -7.80 7.44
C LYS A 44 1.48 -8.90 6.57
N ALA A 45 1.02 -9.09 5.34
CA ALA A 45 1.56 -10.09 4.43
C ALA A 45 3.00 -9.75 3.99
N VAL A 46 3.28 -8.47 3.72
CA VAL A 46 4.61 -7.99 3.34
C VAL A 46 5.61 -8.17 4.49
N LEU A 47 5.21 -7.90 5.74
CA LEU A 47 6.04 -8.15 6.92
C LEU A 47 6.39 -9.63 7.11
N LEU A 48 5.40 -10.52 6.98
CA LEU A 48 5.62 -11.97 7.05
C LEU A 48 6.56 -12.45 5.95
N GLN A 49 6.40 -11.95 4.73
CA GLN A 49 7.29 -12.25 3.62
C GLN A 49 8.72 -11.75 3.88
N THR A 50 8.87 -10.57 4.48
CA THR A 50 10.17 -9.96 4.79
C THR A 50 10.92 -10.77 5.83
N ILE A 51 10.25 -11.22 6.88
CA ILE A 51 10.84 -12.05 7.94
C ILE A 51 11.18 -13.45 7.45
N ASN A 52 10.42 -13.97 6.48
CA ASN A 52 10.72 -15.27 5.90
C ASN A 52 12.01 -15.25 5.07
N ARG A 53 12.50 -14.08 4.62
CA ARG A 53 13.74 -14.01 3.86
C ARG A 53 14.95 -14.50 4.67
N ILE A 54 15.81 -15.29 4.02
CA ILE A 54 16.95 -15.98 4.67
C ILE A 54 17.96 -15.00 5.27
N ASP A 55 18.16 -13.85 4.64
CA ASP A 55 19.00 -12.75 5.14
C ASP A 55 18.46 -12.16 6.45
N VAL A 56 17.16 -11.90 6.51
CA VAL A 56 16.48 -11.39 7.71
C VAL A 56 16.47 -12.43 8.83
N GLN A 57 16.18 -13.70 8.54
CA GLN A 57 16.23 -14.77 9.55
C GLN A 57 17.63 -14.93 10.16
N LYS A 58 18.69 -14.88 9.34
CA LYS A 58 20.07 -14.95 9.85
C LYS A 58 20.40 -13.77 10.77
N GLN A 59 19.92 -12.58 10.42
CA GLN A 59 20.10 -11.38 11.23
C GLN A 59 19.29 -11.44 12.53
N LEU A 60 18.07 -11.98 12.50
CA LEU A 60 17.26 -12.17 13.71
C LEU A 60 17.89 -13.22 14.63
N LEU A 61 18.38 -14.33 14.07
CA LEU A 61 19.08 -15.37 14.82
C LEU A 61 20.39 -14.86 15.44
N SER A 62 21.12 -13.98 14.77
CA SER A 62 22.34 -13.35 15.34
C SER A 62 22.02 -12.42 16.51
N MET A 63 20.80 -11.89 16.57
CA MET A 63 20.26 -11.15 17.73
C MET A 63 19.61 -12.04 18.79
N GLY A 64 19.63 -13.37 18.62
CA GLY A 64 19.02 -14.33 19.54
C GLY A 64 17.51 -14.47 19.43
N ILE A 65 16.90 -13.97 18.34
CA ILE A 65 15.46 -14.01 18.09
C ILE A 65 15.14 -15.20 17.17
N ASN A 66 14.27 -16.10 17.63
CA ASN A 66 13.77 -17.20 16.80
C ASN A 66 12.67 -16.68 15.85
N GLY A 67 12.72 -17.07 14.57
CA GLY A 67 11.73 -16.65 13.56
C GLY A 67 10.29 -17.04 13.91
N VAL A 68 10.10 -18.21 14.55
CA VAL A 68 8.77 -18.70 14.94
C VAL A 68 8.17 -17.83 16.05
N ASP A 69 8.98 -17.38 17.00
CA ASP A 69 8.51 -16.51 18.10
C ASP A 69 8.17 -15.10 17.59
N LEU A 70 8.89 -14.63 16.58
CA LEU A 70 8.61 -13.34 15.94
C LEU A 70 7.31 -13.37 15.12
N GLU A 71 7.06 -14.47 14.40
CA GLU A 71 5.82 -14.66 13.64
C GLU A 71 4.59 -14.68 14.57
N ASN A 72 4.72 -15.36 15.72
CA ASN A 72 3.68 -15.35 16.75
C ASN A 72 3.42 -13.95 17.31
N ARG A 73 4.47 -13.13 17.52
CA ARG A 73 4.33 -11.74 17.95
C ARG A 73 3.59 -10.89 16.93
N ILE A 74 3.93 -11.00 15.65
CA ILE A 74 3.27 -10.24 14.58
C ILE A 74 1.81 -10.66 14.40
N ASN A 75 1.51 -11.95 14.61
CA ASN A 75 0.15 -12.43 14.59
C ASN A 75 -0.69 -11.93 15.78
N GLN A 76 -0.05 -11.62 16.91
CA GLN A 76 -0.69 -11.03 18.09
C GLN A 76 -0.79 -9.49 18.02
N MET A 77 -0.04 -8.84 17.13
CA MET A 77 -0.12 -7.39 16.95
C MET A 77 -1.45 -6.98 16.30
N THR A 78 -1.99 -5.88 16.80
CA THR A 78 -3.15 -5.22 16.23
C THR A 78 -2.78 -4.46 14.96
N GLN A 79 -3.77 -4.17 14.10
CA GLN A 79 -3.52 -3.48 12.83
C GLN A 79 -2.86 -2.11 13.02
N GLY A 80 -3.16 -1.41 14.12
CA GLY A 80 -2.52 -0.13 14.44
C GLY A 80 -1.05 -0.25 14.81
N GLU A 81 -0.67 -1.34 15.50
CA GLU A 81 0.73 -1.60 15.87
C GLU A 81 1.57 -2.00 14.65
N ILE A 82 0.98 -2.76 13.72
CA ILE A 82 1.62 -3.09 12.43
C ILE A 82 1.88 -1.83 11.60
N ALA A 83 0.91 -0.92 11.50
CA ALA A 83 1.08 0.33 10.77
C ALA A 83 2.19 1.21 11.36
N GLN A 84 2.28 1.30 12.69
CA GLN A 84 3.36 2.03 13.36
C GLN A 84 4.73 1.37 13.14
N LEU A 85 4.79 0.04 13.12
CA LEU A 85 6.02 -0.70 12.84
C LEU A 85 6.48 -0.46 11.40
N ASN A 86 5.58 -0.52 10.42
CA ASN A 86 5.90 -0.24 9.03
C ASN A 86 6.41 1.18 8.84
N GLN A 87 5.80 2.18 9.47
CA GLN A 87 6.31 3.56 9.44
C GLN A 87 7.74 3.69 9.98
N GLN A 88 8.10 2.90 10.99
CA GLN A 88 9.47 2.88 11.50
C GLN A 88 10.44 2.15 10.55
N ILE A 89 10.00 1.05 9.93
CA ILE A 89 10.81 0.29 8.96
C ILE A 89 11.03 1.12 7.68
N ASP A 90 10.01 1.80 7.18
CA ASP A 90 10.10 2.71 6.03
C ASP A 90 11.00 3.92 6.32
N GLY A 91 11.06 4.35 7.58
CA GLY A 91 11.96 5.41 8.05
C GLY A 91 13.42 4.97 8.14
N LEU A 92 13.71 3.67 8.12
CA LEU A 92 15.07 3.18 8.04
C LEU A 92 15.50 3.15 6.56
N PRO A 93 16.68 3.70 6.21
CA PRO A 93 17.19 3.65 4.85
C PRO A 93 17.65 2.23 4.51
N ALA A 94 16.70 1.30 4.37
CA ALA A 94 16.94 0.00 3.80
C ALA A 94 17.02 0.19 2.28
N GLY A 95 18.22 0.06 1.72
CA GLY A 95 18.56 0.31 0.31
C GLY A 95 17.87 -0.60 -0.72
N GLY A 96 16.54 -0.65 -0.72
CA GLY A 96 15.70 -1.42 -1.63
C GLY A 96 14.53 -0.63 -2.22
N GLY A 97 14.38 0.65 -1.90
CA GLY A 97 13.41 1.52 -2.58
C GLY A 97 13.85 1.89 -4.00
N VAL A 98 12.93 2.46 -4.79
CA VAL A 98 13.22 2.97 -6.15
C VAL A 98 14.44 3.88 -6.15
N LEU A 99 14.61 4.72 -5.12
CA LEU A 99 15.79 5.57 -4.96
C LEU A 99 17.08 4.77 -4.80
N GLY A 100 17.06 3.65 -4.06
CA GLY A 100 18.23 2.78 -3.90
C GLY A 100 18.63 2.12 -5.22
N ILE A 101 17.66 1.65 -6.00
CA ILE A 101 17.90 1.06 -7.32
C ILE A 101 18.46 2.11 -8.29
N VAL A 102 17.90 3.33 -8.31
CA VAL A 102 18.38 4.43 -9.14
C VAL A 102 19.82 4.81 -8.78
N VAL A 103 20.14 4.91 -7.49
CA VAL A 103 21.51 5.20 -7.02
C VAL A 103 22.47 4.08 -7.38
N LEU A 104 22.06 2.81 -7.26
CA LEU A 104 22.91 1.66 -7.64
C LEU A 104 23.22 1.67 -9.14
N ILE A 105 22.21 1.88 -9.99
CA ILE A 105 22.40 1.99 -11.45
C ILE A 105 23.33 3.17 -11.78
N PHE A 106 23.15 4.31 -11.10
CA PHE A 106 24.01 5.47 -11.26
C PHE A 106 25.48 5.14 -10.93
N ILE A 107 25.75 4.48 -9.80
CA ILE A 107 27.11 4.07 -9.40
C ILE A 107 27.73 3.11 -10.41
N VAL A 108 26.97 2.12 -10.89
CA VAL A 108 27.46 1.17 -11.91
C VAL A 108 27.86 1.92 -13.18
N PHE A 109 27.01 2.82 -13.69
CA PHE A 109 27.35 3.59 -14.88
C PHE A 109 28.54 4.51 -14.67
N VAL A 110 28.66 5.17 -13.52
CA VAL A 110 29.84 5.98 -13.17
C VAL A 110 31.12 5.16 -13.26
N ILE A 111 31.14 3.96 -12.66
CA ILE A 111 32.33 3.08 -12.70
C ILE A 111 32.63 2.63 -14.14
N THR A 112 31.60 2.25 -14.89
CA THR A 112 31.73 1.76 -16.26
C THR A 112 32.24 2.85 -17.22
N ASP A 113 31.91 4.11 -16.93
CA ASP A 113 32.37 5.30 -17.65
C ASP A 113 33.84 5.65 -17.36
N VAL A 114 34.25 5.58 -16.09
CA VAL A 114 35.67 5.75 -15.69
C VAL A 114 36.57 4.67 -16.31
N VAL A 115 36.08 3.44 -16.40
CA VAL A 115 36.79 2.31 -17.04
C VAL A 115 36.79 2.45 -18.58
N GLY A 116 35.94 3.29 -19.16
CA GLY A 116 35.85 3.49 -20.61
C GLY A 116 35.05 2.43 -21.35
N ALA A 117 34.25 1.63 -20.63
CA ALA A 117 33.34 0.66 -21.24
C ALA A 117 32.02 1.31 -21.71
N THR A 118 31.67 2.48 -21.18
CA THR A 118 30.55 3.33 -21.61
C THR A 118 30.97 4.80 -21.62
N ASP A 119 30.24 5.66 -22.34
CA ASP A 119 30.36 7.12 -22.28
C ASP A 119 28.94 7.69 -22.14
N ILE A 120 28.47 7.78 -20.90
CA ILE A 120 27.08 8.18 -20.58
C ILE A 120 27.09 9.55 -19.90
N PHE A 121 28.13 9.85 -19.11
CA PHE A 121 28.27 11.07 -18.35
C PHE A 121 29.43 11.91 -18.91
N PRO A 122 29.14 13.02 -19.63
CA PRO A 122 30.16 13.83 -20.31
C PRO A 122 31.13 14.57 -19.37
N PHE A 123 30.90 14.50 -18.06
CA PHE A 123 31.79 15.03 -17.03
C PHE A 123 32.78 13.98 -16.48
N ILE A 124 32.60 12.70 -16.82
CA ILE A 124 33.50 11.61 -16.45
C ILE A 124 34.47 11.40 -17.60
N HIS A 125 35.76 11.38 -17.29
CA HIS A 125 36.80 11.12 -18.28
C HIS A 125 37.36 9.71 -18.02
N SER A 126 37.33 8.86 -19.03
CA SER A 126 37.88 7.50 -18.94
C SER A 126 39.39 7.54 -18.72
N ILE A 127 39.90 6.59 -17.94
CA ILE A 127 41.32 6.57 -17.53
C ILE A 127 42.29 6.14 -18.65
N ASP A 128 41.77 5.54 -19.73
CA ASP A 128 42.56 4.98 -20.84
C ASP A 128 42.87 6.02 -21.94
N LYS A 129 42.92 7.31 -21.58
CA LYS A 129 43.28 8.44 -22.45
C LYS A 129 44.36 9.32 -21.84
#